data_AF-A0A644ZXY8-F1
#
_entry.id   AF-A0A644ZXY8-F1
#
_cell.length_a   1.000
_cell.length_b   1.000
_cell.length_c   1.000
_cell.angle_alpha   90.00
_cell.angle_beta   90.00
_cell.angle_gamma   90.00
#
_symmetry.space_group_name_H-M   'P 1'
#
loop_
_entity.id
_entity.type
_entity.pdbx_description
1 polymer ?
#
loop_
_entity_poly.entity_id
_entity_poly.type
_entity_poly.pdbx_seq_one_letter_code
_entity_poly.pdbx_strand_id
1 'polypeptide(L)'
;MGGSEIFGGDSGAFVGNPVQFLDSDEEWKSLDYYYNGSFDKPIPKDLRIIVSKPSIDIGSPVSIEIENWAAGDKVNGEYKESNGRVLLNYEDGTSKHIADIIQRVRGTGRFGGSEYSHVGTFRASHPGVICLSTSPKVGKSGWGKYIDYSGGIQLVPANHAKFLAYNVDQKAFIDGAFSQQPHYGIIASIGSNKEDLYNPEYAPNGEVTFDPILEAVAPLYSQYLKPKYIENDIENSTRFVISEDFGANWQDVPIIMGLTGFDGHASSFEESPVANWTNIKILLEY
;
A
#
# COMPACT_ATOMS: atom_id res chain seq x y z
N MET A 1 4.55 -6.67 -24.88
CA MET A 1 5.82 -7.37 -24.61
C MET A 1 6.41 -6.68 -23.40
N GLY A 2 6.47 -7.36 -22.25
CA GLY A 2 7.07 -6.83 -21.02
C GLY A 2 8.58 -6.81 -21.17
N GLY A 3 9.22 -5.73 -20.70
CA GLY A 3 10.63 -5.43 -20.94
C GLY A 3 11.57 -6.57 -20.55
N SER A 4 12.64 -6.73 -21.33
CA SER A 4 13.61 -7.81 -21.15
C SER A 4 14.72 -7.52 -20.15
N GLU A 5 14.96 -6.27 -19.70
CA GLU A 5 16.02 -5.93 -18.74
C GLU A 5 15.67 -4.69 -17.87
N ILE A 6 16.27 -4.62 -16.67
CA ILE A 6 16.23 -3.63 -15.54
C ILE A 6 15.37 -3.99 -14.31
N PHE A 7 14.15 -4.55 -14.43
CA PHE A 7 13.34 -4.92 -13.23
C PHE A 7 12.71 -6.32 -13.30
N GLY A 8 13.26 -7.24 -14.11
CA GLY A 8 12.79 -8.63 -14.21
C GLY A 8 13.70 -9.61 -13.46
N GLY A 9 13.13 -10.38 -12.53
CA GLY A 9 13.81 -11.41 -11.73
C GLY A 9 13.06 -11.74 -10.44
N ASP A 10 13.67 -12.51 -9.53
CA ASP A 10 13.09 -12.94 -8.23
C ASP A 10 12.88 -11.80 -7.21
N SER A 11 13.30 -10.58 -7.55
CA SER A 11 13.00 -9.37 -6.79
C SER A 11 12.98 -8.14 -7.71
N GLY A 12 11.95 -7.30 -7.56
CA GLY A 12 11.87 -6.00 -8.20
C GLY A 12 12.42 -4.92 -7.29
N ALA A 13 13.27 -4.04 -7.81
CA ALA A 13 13.76 -2.92 -7.02
C ALA A 13 12.66 -1.86 -6.79
N PHE A 14 12.73 -1.21 -5.64
CA PHE A 14 11.70 -0.29 -5.16
C PHE A 14 11.70 1.02 -5.94
N VAL A 15 10.51 1.62 -6.05
CA VAL A 15 10.37 3.01 -6.48
C VAL A 15 10.84 3.91 -5.33
N GLY A 16 11.87 4.74 -5.57
CA GLY A 16 12.35 5.75 -4.61
C GLY A 16 13.69 5.46 -3.92
N ASN A 17 14.27 4.26 -4.09
CA ASN A 17 15.62 3.99 -3.56
C ASN A 17 16.70 4.73 -4.35
N PRO A 18 17.83 5.11 -3.71
CA PRO A 18 18.95 5.70 -4.41
C PRO A 18 19.45 4.77 -5.52
N VAL A 19 19.43 5.29 -6.74
CA VAL A 19 19.98 4.60 -7.91
C VAL A 19 21.29 5.25 -8.28
N GLN A 20 22.30 4.40 -8.45
CA GLN A 20 23.63 4.78 -8.84
C GLN A 20 23.98 4.15 -10.18
N PHE A 21 24.89 4.78 -10.90
CA PHE A 21 25.52 4.23 -12.08
C PHE A 21 27.01 4.05 -11.83
N LEU A 22 27.62 3.08 -12.51
CA LEU A 22 29.07 2.94 -12.54
C LEU A 22 29.62 3.90 -13.60
N ASP A 23 30.46 4.83 -13.19
CA ASP A 23 31.08 5.78 -14.11
C ASP A 23 32.36 5.23 -14.77
N SER A 24 32.99 6.05 -15.61
CA SER A 24 34.22 5.68 -16.31
C SER A 24 35.43 5.50 -15.41
N ASP A 25 35.38 6.04 -14.18
CA ASP A 25 36.44 5.95 -13.18
C ASP A 25 36.20 4.74 -12.24
N GLU A 26 35.26 3.86 -12.59
CA GLU A 26 34.80 2.72 -11.80
C GLU A 26 34.20 3.12 -10.43
N GLU A 27 33.70 4.35 -10.31
CA GLU A 27 33.02 4.86 -9.12
C GLU A 27 31.50 4.79 -9.28
N TRP A 28 30.83 4.36 -8.20
CA TRP A 28 29.36 4.37 -8.14
C TRP A 28 28.86 5.77 -7.74
N LYS A 29 28.25 6.50 -8.69
CA LYS A 29 27.73 7.86 -8.50
C LYS A 29 26.21 7.91 -8.67
N SER A 30 25.55 8.93 -8.14
CA SER A 30 24.08 9.05 -8.23
C SER A 30 23.61 9.24 -9.68
N LEU A 31 22.41 8.76 -10.01
CA LEU A 31 21.79 9.04 -11.31
C LEU A 31 21.56 10.55 -11.55
N ASP A 32 21.34 11.34 -10.49
CA ASP A 32 21.24 12.80 -10.60
C ASP A 32 22.53 13.41 -11.16
N TYR A 33 23.69 12.90 -10.72
CA TYR A 33 24.99 13.29 -11.25
C TYR A 33 25.16 12.87 -12.72
N TYR A 34 24.65 11.68 -13.09
CA TYR A 34 24.70 11.21 -14.48
C TYR A 34 23.93 12.14 -15.42
N TYR A 35 22.66 12.42 -15.10
CA TYR A 35 21.80 13.22 -15.97
C TYR A 35 22.18 14.70 -15.92
N ASN A 36 22.45 15.25 -14.74
CA ASN A 36 22.86 16.65 -14.52
C ASN A 36 22.04 17.65 -15.37
N GLY A 37 20.71 17.50 -15.36
CA GLY A 37 19.77 18.33 -16.12
C GLY A 37 19.57 17.96 -17.60
N SER A 38 20.30 16.96 -18.13
CA SER A 38 20.22 16.50 -19.53
C SER A 38 19.55 15.13 -19.61
N PHE A 39 18.23 15.10 -19.70
CA PHE A 39 17.43 13.86 -19.70
C PHE A 39 17.40 13.11 -21.04
N ASP A 40 18.08 13.62 -22.05
CA ASP A 40 18.29 13.01 -23.37
C ASP A 40 19.47 12.03 -23.42
N LYS A 41 20.29 11.98 -22.36
CA LYS A 41 21.39 11.02 -22.24
C LYS A 41 20.88 9.57 -22.31
N PRO A 42 21.66 8.65 -22.91
CA PRO A 42 21.31 7.23 -22.89
C PRO A 42 21.25 6.72 -21.44
N ILE A 43 20.52 5.61 -21.22
CA ILE A 43 20.51 4.97 -19.90
C ILE A 43 21.92 4.40 -19.64
N PRO A 44 22.51 4.61 -18.44
CA PRO A 44 23.79 3.99 -18.09
C PRO A 44 23.77 2.49 -18.24
N LYS A 45 24.89 1.91 -18.67
CA LYS A 45 25.02 0.47 -18.90
C LYS A 45 24.89 -0.33 -17.60
N ASP A 46 25.51 0.17 -16.53
CA ASP A 46 25.60 -0.52 -15.25
C ASP A 46 24.94 0.33 -14.17
N LEU A 47 23.91 -0.23 -13.53
CA LEU A 47 23.12 0.42 -12.49
C LEU A 47 23.19 -0.39 -11.20
N ARG A 48 23.24 0.31 -10.07
CA ARG A 48 23.13 -0.25 -8.71
C ARG A 48 22.03 0.46 -7.97
N ILE A 49 21.14 -0.32 -7.37
CA ILE A 49 20.09 0.21 -6.50
C ILE A 49 20.48 -0.13 -5.07
N ILE A 50 20.64 0.88 -4.22
CA ILE A 50 20.93 0.67 -2.81
C ILE A 50 19.61 0.42 -2.09
N VAL A 51 19.49 -0.76 -1.50
CA VAL A 51 18.38 -1.12 -0.62
C VAL A 51 18.95 -1.36 0.77
N SER A 52 18.47 -0.60 1.76
CA SER A 52 18.89 -0.75 3.16
C SER A 52 17.70 -1.19 4.01
N LYS A 53 17.95 -2.09 4.98
CA LYS A 53 16.97 -2.42 6.02
C LYS A 53 16.70 -1.13 6.83
N PRO A 54 15.45 -0.66 6.93
CA PRO A 54 15.13 0.50 7.75
C PRO A 54 15.47 0.17 9.21
N SER A 55 16.21 1.05 9.87
CA SER A 55 16.65 0.88 11.25
C SER A 55 16.83 2.22 11.92
N ILE A 56 16.55 2.26 13.22
CA ILE A 56 16.83 3.37 14.12
C ILE A 56 17.52 2.80 15.38
N ASP A 57 17.81 3.64 16.37
CA ASP A 57 18.55 3.23 17.59
C ASP A 57 17.91 2.07 18.37
N ILE A 58 16.59 1.88 18.23
CA ILE A 58 15.81 0.79 18.85
C ILE A 58 15.64 -0.45 17.95
N GLY A 59 16.32 -0.47 16.80
CA GLY A 59 16.29 -1.57 15.84
C GLY A 59 15.43 -1.30 14.60
N SER A 60 15.12 -2.39 13.89
CA SER A 60 14.32 -2.35 12.67
C SER A 60 12.83 -2.56 12.94
N PRO A 61 11.95 -1.99 12.11
CA PRO A 61 10.54 -2.36 12.11
C PRO A 61 10.34 -3.85 11.83
N VAL A 62 9.38 -4.46 12.52
CA VAL A 62 8.98 -5.87 12.34
C VAL A 62 7.55 -6.02 11.82
N SER A 63 6.71 -5.01 12.04
CA SER A 63 5.38 -4.98 11.45
C SER A 63 4.84 -3.57 11.29
N ILE A 64 3.90 -3.45 10.35
CA ILE A 64 2.97 -2.33 10.28
C ILE A 64 1.59 -2.86 10.61
N GLU A 65 0.95 -2.24 11.59
CA GLU A 65 -0.41 -2.56 11.99
C GLU A 65 -1.34 -1.41 11.63
N ILE A 66 -2.50 -1.75 11.08
CA ILE A 66 -3.51 -0.82 10.62
C ILE A 66 -4.80 -1.18 11.35
N GLU A 67 -5.27 -0.24 12.16
CA GLU A 67 -6.59 -0.25 12.76
C GLU A 67 -7.61 0.13 11.67
N ASN A 68 -8.34 -0.85 11.13
CA ASN A 68 -9.15 -0.72 9.93
C ASN A 68 -10.54 -0.13 10.24
N TRP A 69 -10.58 1.14 10.66
CA TRP A 69 -11.79 1.94 10.84
C TRP A 69 -11.51 3.44 10.67
N ALA A 70 -12.51 4.21 10.29
CA ALA A 70 -12.49 5.67 10.37
C ALA A 70 -13.43 6.15 11.48
N ALA A 71 -13.25 7.39 11.94
CA ALA A 71 -14.19 8.02 12.88
C ALA A 71 -15.61 8.02 12.29
N GLY A 72 -16.60 7.65 13.12
CA GLY A 72 -17.99 7.50 12.72
C GLY A 72 -18.36 6.10 12.22
N ASP A 73 -17.39 5.21 12.03
CA ASP A 73 -17.67 3.85 11.60
C ASP A 73 -18.24 2.99 12.73
N LYS A 74 -19.07 2.02 12.35
CA LYS A 74 -19.42 0.88 13.19
C LYS A 74 -18.69 -0.35 12.66
N VAL A 75 -17.82 -0.95 13.46
CA VAL A 75 -17.03 -2.13 13.09
C VAL A 75 -17.22 -3.21 14.14
N ASN A 76 -17.59 -4.41 13.71
CA ASN A 76 -17.91 -5.53 14.59
C ASN A 76 -18.84 -5.16 15.78
N GLY A 77 -19.88 -4.38 15.49
CA GLY A 77 -20.84 -3.94 16.50
C GLY A 77 -20.44 -2.69 17.32
N GLU A 78 -19.18 -2.27 17.28
CA GLU A 78 -18.67 -1.13 18.05
C GLU A 78 -18.61 0.15 17.21
N TYR A 79 -19.11 1.26 17.76
CA TYR A 79 -18.94 2.59 17.19
C TYR A 79 -17.54 3.13 17.50
N LYS A 80 -16.89 3.72 16.51
CA LYS A 80 -15.54 4.28 16.64
C LYS A 80 -15.60 5.80 16.58
N GLU A 81 -15.28 6.43 17.71
CA GLU A 81 -15.28 7.91 17.85
C GLU A 81 -14.07 8.55 17.16
N SER A 82 -12.96 7.82 17.02
CA SER A 82 -11.73 8.27 16.40
C SER A 82 -11.34 7.39 15.23
N ASN A 83 -10.49 7.93 14.34
CA ASN A 83 -9.84 7.16 13.30
C ASN A 83 -9.00 6.02 13.89
N GLY A 84 -8.88 4.94 13.12
CA GLY A 84 -7.90 3.91 13.40
C GLY A 84 -6.49 4.40 13.10
N ARG A 85 -5.53 3.99 13.90
CA ARG A 85 -4.12 4.32 13.75
C ARG A 85 -3.41 3.36 12.81
N VAL A 86 -2.35 3.87 12.19
CA VAL A 86 -1.29 3.08 11.57
C VAL A 86 -0.09 3.09 12.50
N LEU A 87 0.31 1.91 12.94
CA LEU A 87 1.37 1.68 13.92
C LEU A 87 2.56 0.99 13.26
N LEU A 88 3.76 1.51 13.51
CA LEU A 88 5.03 0.89 13.17
C LEU A 88 5.61 0.22 14.41
N ASN A 89 5.76 -1.10 14.37
CA ASN A 89 6.20 -1.90 15.51
C ASN A 89 7.66 -2.34 15.33
N TYR A 90 8.43 -2.35 16.42
CA TYR A 90 9.85 -2.67 16.45
C TYR A 90 10.14 -3.95 17.26
N GLU A 91 11.34 -4.54 17.08
CA GLU A 91 11.78 -5.78 17.73
C GLU A 91 11.77 -5.70 19.27
N ASP A 92 12.01 -4.52 19.84
CA ASP A 92 12.03 -4.29 21.29
C ASP A 92 10.62 -4.16 21.92
N GLY A 93 9.57 -4.25 21.12
CA GLY A 93 8.18 -4.05 21.53
C GLY A 93 7.70 -2.60 21.45
N THR A 94 8.53 -1.65 21.02
CA THR A 94 8.11 -0.27 20.79
C THR A 94 7.13 -0.20 19.61
N SER A 95 6.05 0.57 19.78
CA SER A 95 5.09 0.90 18.72
C SER A 95 5.02 2.41 18.52
N LYS A 96 5.13 2.86 17.27
CA LYS A 96 5.00 4.28 16.90
C LYS A 96 3.74 4.50 16.07
N HIS A 97 2.90 5.43 16.49
CA HIS A 97 1.80 5.94 15.67
C HIS A 97 2.36 6.86 14.58
N ILE A 98 2.12 6.49 13.31
CA ILE A 98 2.74 7.18 12.17
C ILE A 98 1.73 7.78 11.18
N ALA A 99 0.46 7.34 11.21
CA ALA A 99 -0.60 7.83 10.34
C ALA A 99 -1.99 7.41 10.86
N ASP A 100 -3.05 7.93 10.25
CA ASP A 100 -4.46 7.60 10.57
C ASP A 100 -5.21 7.05 9.35
N ILE A 101 -6.20 6.19 9.60
CA ILE A 101 -7.15 5.67 8.62
C ILE A 101 -8.38 6.58 8.59
N ILE A 102 -8.55 7.32 7.51
CA ILE A 102 -9.70 8.22 7.30
C ILE A 102 -10.77 7.61 6.40
N GLN A 103 -10.47 6.45 5.81
CA GLN A 103 -11.44 5.57 5.17
C GLN A 103 -10.96 4.13 5.32
N ARG A 104 -11.82 3.26 5.87
CA ARG A 104 -11.49 1.85 6.06
C ARG A 104 -11.75 0.99 4.82
N VAL A 105 -11.05 -0.13 4.75
CA VAL A 105 -11.34 -1.21 3.81
C VAL A 105 -12.52 -2.04 4.35
N ARG A 106 -13.49 -2.38 3.50
CA ARG A 106 -14.68 -3.18 3.82
C ARG A 106 -14.94 -4.31 2.82
N GLY A 107 -14.09 -4.48 1.82
CA GLY A 107 -14.31 -5.43 0.73
C GLY A 107 -13.06 -5.66 -0.08
N THR A 108 -13.18 -6.49 -1.11
CA THR A 108 -12.09 -6.83 -2.03
C THR A 108 -12.44 -6.39 -3.43
N GLY A 109 -11.42 -6.14 -4.25
CA GLY A 109 -11.65 -5.83 -5.65
C GLY A 109 -10.52 -6.19 -6.59
N ARG A 110 -10.72 -5.81 -7.86
CA ARG A 110 -9.81 -6.12 -8.96
C ARG A 110 -8.81 -5.00 -9.14
N PHE A 111 -7.53 -5.36 -9.08
CA PHE A 111 -6.45 -4.47 -9.48
C PHE A 111 -5.51 -5.20 -10.42
N GLY A 112 -4.98 -4.53 -11.45
CA GLY A 112 -3.80 -5.06 -12.15
C GLY A 112 -2.63 -5.33 -11.18
N GLY A 113 -2.66 -4.64 -10.02
CA GLY A 113 -1.80 -4.83 -8.87
C GLY A 113 -1.94 -6.17 -8.12
N SER A 114 -3.08 -6.86 -8.17
CA SER A 114 -3.26 -8.17 -7.52
C SER A 114 -2.89 -9.35 -8.42
N GLU A 115 -2.57 -9.08 -9.69
CA GLU A 115 -2.01 -10.08 -10.58
C GLU A 115 -0.62 -10.49 -10.06
N TYR A 116 -0.31 -11.80 -10.12
CA TYR A 116 0.99 -12.39 -9.76
C TYR A 116 1.30 -12.52 -8.26
N SER A 117 0.31 -12.59 -7.38
CA SER A 117 0.57 -12.65 -5.92
C SER A 117 -0.32 -13.64 -5.19
N HIS A 118 0.30 -14.45 -4.31
CA HIS A 118 -0.38 -15.45 -3.50
C HIS A 118 -1.26 -14.79 -2.43
N VAL A 119 -2.21 -15.54 -1.88
CA VAL A 119 -3.05 -15.11 -0.75
C VAL A 119 -2.17 -14.68 0.41
N GLY A 120 -2.47 -13.55 1.05
CA GLY A 120 -1.74 -13.08 2.22
C GLY A 120 -0.42 -12.38 1.89
N THR A 121 -0.08 -12.15 0.62
CA THR A 121 1.19 -11.53 0.23
C THR A 121 1.10 -10.01 0.09
N PHE A 122 2.19 -9.35 0.49
CA PHE A 122 2.46 -7.94 0.22
C PHE A 122 3.07 -7.80 -1.16
N ARG A 123 2.33 -7.22 -2.11
CA ARG A 123 2.72 -7.25 -3.54
C ARG A 123 3.52 -6.03 -3.98
N ALA A 124 3.03 -4.85 -3.67
CA ALA A 124 3.63 -3.60 -4.10
C ALA A 124 3.42 -2.52 -3.03
N SER A 125 4.52 -1.85 -2.70
CA SER A 125 4.56 -0.48 -2.20
C SER A 125 5.15 0.37 -3.33
N HIS A 126 4.34 1.23 -3.93
CA HIS A 126 4.86 2.39 -4.63
C HIS A 126 4.30 3.63 -3.93
N PRO A 127 4.84 4.85 -4.16
CA PRO A 127 4.47 6.03 -3.39
C PRO A 127 2.96 6.30 -3.29
N GLY A 128 2.16 5.78 -4.22
CA GLY A 128 0.71 5.93 -4.25
C GLY A 128 -0.13 4.77 -3.70
N VAL A 129 0.44 3.60 -3.36
CA VAL A 129 -0.40 2.48 -2.85
C VAL A 129 0.40 1.34 -2.21
N ILE A 130 -0.24 0.70 -1.22
CA ILE A 130 0.07 -0.65 -0.72
C ILE A 130 -0.97 -1.60 -1.30
N CYS A 131 -0.53 -2.65 -1.98
CA CYS A 131 -1.39 -3.71 -2.51
C CYS A 131 -1.24 -5.00 -1.72
N LEU A 132 -2.36 -5.52 -1.21
CA LEU A 132 -2.43 -6.79 -0.49
C LEU A 132 -3.33 -7.76 -1.25
N SER A 133 -2.85 -8.99 -1.49
CA SER A 133 -3.60 -10.01 -2.24
C SER A 133 -4.41 -10.92 -1.31
N THR A 134 -5.68 -11.15 -1.64
CA THR A 134 -6.52 -12.18 -1.00
C THR A 134 -6.79 -13.36 -1.95
N SER A 135 -6.23 -13.31 -3.17
CA SER A 135 -6.56 -14.23 -4.25
C SER A 135 -5.51 -15.34 -4.39
N PRO A 136 -5.93 -16.60 -4.59
CA PRO A 136 -5.02 -17.69 -4.98
C PRO A 136 -4.60 -17.62 -6.46
N LYS A 137 -5.19 -16.72 -7.27
CA LYS A 137 -4.83 -16.60 -8.70
C LYS A 137 -3.50 -15.84 -8.85
N VAL A 138 -2.43 -16.59 -9.12
CA VAL A 138 -1.13 -16.07 -9.53
C VAL A 138 -1.04 -16.03 -11.06
N GLY A 139 -0.52 -14.95 -11.63
CA GLY A 139 -0.40 -14.79 -13.09
C GLY A 139 -1.28 -13.70 -13.68
N LYS A 140 -1.14 -13.48 -15.00
CA LYS A 140 -1.95 -12.55 -15.77
C LYS A 140 -3.39 -13.05 -15.82
N SER A 141 -4.35 -12.25 -15.38
CA SER A 141 -5.77 -12.60 -15.53
C SER A 141 -6.29 -12.17 -16.91
N GLY A 142 -7.16 -12.97 -17.51
CA GLY A 142 -7.90 -12.57 -18.71
C GLY A 142 -8.82 -11.40 -18.36
N TRP A 143 -8.57 -10.23 -18.95
CA TRP A 143 -9.44 -9.06 -18.77
C TRP A 143 -10.80 -9.34 -19.45
N GLY A 144 -11.91 -9.22 -18.72
CA GLY A 144 -13.26 -9.24 -19.32
C GLY A 144 -14.32 -10.18 -18.70
N LYS A 145 -14.03 -11.01 -17.70
CA LYS A 145 -15.05 -11.81 -16.98
C LYS A 145 -14.94 -11.69 -15.47
N TYR A 146 -16.06 -11.56 -14.77
CA TYR A 146 -16.09 -11.35 -13.31
C TYR A 146 -15.54 -12.53 -12.50
N ILE A 147 -15.66 -13.75 -13.03
CA ILE A 147 -15.09 -14.97 -12.42
C ILE A 147 -13.55 -15.02 -12.50
N ASP A 148 -12.96 -14.16 -13.33
CA ASP A 148 -11.51 -13.96 -13.46
C ASP A 148 -11.00 -12.77 -12.65
N TYR A 149 -11.84 -12.16 -11.83
CA TYR A 149 -11.41 -11.08 -10.94
C TYR A 149 -10.65 -11.66 -9.74
N SER A 150 -9.37 -11.32 -9.64
CA SER A 150 -8.57 -11.53 -8.43
C SER A 150 -9.07 -10.60 -7.33
N GLY A 151 -9.18 -11.12 -6.10
CA GLY A 151 -9.46 -10.30 -4.92
C GLY A 151 -8.19 -9.72 -4.31
N GLY A 152 -8.31 -8.54 -3.74
CA GLY A 152 -7.28 -7.88 -2.96
C GLY A 152 -7.81 -6.60 -2.35
N ILE A 153 -6.95 -5.91 -1.61
CA ILE A 153 -7.23 -4.60 -1.01
C ILE A 153 -6.06 -3.65 -1.29
N GLN A 154 -6.36 -2.35 -1.33
CA GLN A 154 -5.38 -1.29 -1.51
C GLN A 154 -5.46 -0.30 -0.35
N LEU A 155 -4.31 0.13 0.15
CA LEU A 155 -4.21 1.22 1.12
C LEU A 155 -3.51 2.39 0.45
N VAL A 156 -4.20 3.51 0.30
CA VAL A 156 -3.80 4.62 -0.57
C VAL A 156 -3.54 5.86 0.30
N PRO A 157 -2.44 6.60 0.08
CA PRO A 157 -2.24 7.89 0.73
C PRO A 157 -3.35 8.88 0.35
N ALA A 158 -3.83 9.66 1.30
CA ALA A 158 -4.88 10.66 1.08
C ALA A 158 -4.51 11.68 -0.01
N ASN A 159 -3.25 12.14 -0.04
CA ASN A 159 -2.77 13.06 -1.07
C ASN A 159 -2.72 12.40 -2.45
N HIS A 160 -2.37 11.11 -2.53
CA HIS A 160 -2.45 10.37 -3.78
C HIS A 160 -3.91 10.26 -4.27
N ALA A 161 -4.84 9.93 -3.38
CA ALA A 161 -6.26 9.89 -3.69
C ALA A 161 -6.79 11.24 -4.20
N LYS A 162 -6.35 12.35 -3.57
CA LYS A 162 -6.68 13.73 -3.99
C LYS A 162 -6.11 14.04 -5.37
N PHE A 163 -4.85 13.72 -5.63
CA PHE A 163 -4.23 13.88 -6.95
C PHE A 163 -5.01 13.14 -8.02
N LEU A 164 -5.36 11.89 -7.75
CA LEU A 164 -6.16 11.08 -8.65
C LEU A 164 -7.53 11.73 -8.94
N ALA A 165 -8.25 12.17 -7.91
CA ALA A 165 -9.58 12.75 -8.07
C ALA A 165 -9.58 14.13 -8.75
N TYR A 166 -8.69 15.04 -8.32
CA TYR A 166 -8.76 16.46 -8.69
C TYR A 166 -7.88 16.82 -9.90
N ASN A 167 -6.80 16.09 -10.15
CA ASN A 167 -5.82 16.46 -11.19
C ASN A 167 -5.87 15.55 -12.42
N VAL A 168 -6.33 14.29 -12.27
CA VAL A 168 -6.41 13.33 -13.38
C VAL A 168 -7.81 12.73 -13.57
N ASP A 169 -8.83 13.33 -12.95
CA ASP A 169 -10.26 13.00 -13.07
C ASP A 169 -10.60 11.53 -12.71
N GLN A 170 -9.74 10.86 -11.95
CA GLN A 170 -9.99 9.54 -11.38
C GLN A 170 -10.70 9.68 -10.03
N LYS A 171 -11.97 10.05 -10.09
CA LYS A 171 -12.80 10.35 -8.91
C LYS A 171 -13.12 9.14 -8.02
N ALA A 172 -12.61 7.96 -8.36
CA ALA A 172 -12.99 6.70 -7.74
C ALA A 172 -12.66 6.61 -6.24
N PHE A 173 -11.71 7.41 -5.76
CA PHE A 173 -11.25 7.40 -4.38
C PHE A 173 -12.01 8.37 -3.46
N ILE A 174 -12.75 9.35 -4.01
CA ILE A 174 -13.31 10.47 -3.24
C ILE A 174 -14.81 10.69 -3.50
N ASP A 175 -15.27 10.69 -4.76
CA ASP A 175 -16.66 11.06 -5.09
C ASP A 175 -17.58 9.86 -5.41
N GLY A 176 -18.60 9.72 -4.55
CA GLY A 176 -20.02 9.42 -4.79
C GLY A 176 -20.47 8.19 -5.61
N ALA A 177 -19.92 7.97 -6.81
CA ALA A 177 -20.26 6.79 -7.60
C ALA A 177 -19.32 5.60 -7.28
N PHE A 178 -18.18 5.91 -6.69
CA PHE A 178 -17.08 4.99 -6.39
C PHE A 178 -16.48 5.23 -4.99
N SER A 179 -16.96 6.23 -4.22
CA SER A 179 -16.80 6.23 -2.75
C SER A 179 -17.46 5.02 -2.05
N GLN A 180 -18.07 4.15 -2.86
CA GLN A 180 -18.58 2.81 -2.60
C GLN A 180 -17.58 1.71 -3.00
N GLN A 181 -16.30 1.98 -3.21
CA GLN A 181 -15.32 0.94 -3.54
C GLN A 181 -14.70 0.46 -2.22
N PRO A 182 -15.22 -0.62 -1.61
CA PRO A 182 -14.87 -1.01 -0.25
C PRO A 182 -13.45 -1.58 -0.17
N HIS A 183 -12.78 -1.76 -1.30
CA HIS A 183 -11.45 -2.36 -1.38
C HIS A 183 -10.31 -1.37 -1.27
N TYR A 184 -10.60 -0.08 -1.09
CA TYR A 184 -9.59 0.95 -0.80
C TYR A 184 -9.74 1.47 0.63
N GLY A 185 -8.66 1.38 1.40
CA GLY A 185 -8.48 2.16 2.62
C GLY A 185 -7.67 3.41 2.30
N ILE A 186 -7.97 4.52 2.95
CA ILE A 186 -7.25 5.78 2.78
C ILE A 186 -6.49 6.12 4.07
N ILE A 187 -5.17 6.25 3.95
CA ILE A 187 -4.25 6.61 5.02
C ILE A 187 -3.86 8.08 4.91
N ALA A 188 -3.94 8.83 6.00
CA ALA A 188 -3.62 10.25 6.07
C ALA A 188 -2.67 10.56 7.23
N SER A 189 -2.18 11.80 7.31
CA SER A 189 -1.41 12.28 8.46
C SER A 189 -2.22 12.14 9.75
N ILE A 190 -1.50 12.00 10.87
CA ILE A 190 -2.10 11.94 12.20
C ILE A 190 -2.97 13.19 12.44
N GLY A 191 -4.19 12.98 12.90
CA GLY A 191 -5.16 14.03 13.18
C GLY A 191 -5.98 14.48 11.98
N SER A 192 -5.74 13.94 10.78
CA SER A 192 -6.60 14.19 9.62
C SER A 192 -7.99 13.60 9.84
N ASN A 193 -8.99 14.19 9.19
CA ASN A 193 -10.36 13.71 9.15
C ASN A 193 -10.76 13.37 7.71
N LYS A 194 -11.96 12.81 7.53
CA LYS A 194 -12.44 12.41 6.21
C LYS A 194 -12.75 13.63 5.33
N GLU A 195 -13.16 14.74 5.93
CA GLU A 195 -13.47 15.99 5.25
C GLU A 195 -12.24 16.56 4.51
N ASP A 196 -11.03 16.29 5.00
CA ASP A 196 -9.76 16.69 4.37
C ASP A 196 -9.57 16.11 2.95
N LEU A 197 -10.23 14.99 2.62
CA LEU A 197 -10.25 14.43 1.26
C LEU A 197 -10.98 15.33 0.27
N TYR A 198 -11.99 16.06 0.73
CA TYR A 198 -12.80 16.92 -0.13
C TYR A 198 -12.16 18.30 -0.33
N ASN A 199 -11.08 18.60 0.38
CA ASN A 199 -10.28 19.79 0.14
C ASN A 199 -9.27 19.51 -0.98
N PRO A 200 -9.34 20.17 -2.16
CA PRO A 200 -8.38 19.98 -3.24
C PRO A 200 -6.99 20.54 -2.93
N GLU A 201 -6.83 21.32 -1.87
CA GLU A 201 -5.52 21.80 -1.43
C GLU A 201 -4.71 20.65 -0.82
N TYR A 202 -3.51 20.44 -1.34
CA TYR A 202 -2.56 19.43 -0.85
C TYR A 202 -1.85 19.84 0.45
N ALA A 203 -2.11 21.06 0.94
CA ALA A 203 -1.33 21.73 1.97
C ALA A 203 -2.22 22.58 2.89
N PRO A 204 -2.63 22.08 4.06
CA PRO A 204 -3.14 22.96 5.10
C PRO A 204 -2.00 23.92 5.51
N ASN A 205 -2.23 25.23 5.48
CA ASN A 205 -1.29 26.30 5.90
C ASN A 205 -0.20 26.71 4.89
N GLY A 206 -0.36 26.43 3.59
CA GLY A 206 0.42 27.11 2.55
C GLY A 206 1.82 26.56 2.24
N GLU A 207 2.21 25.44 2.85
CA GLU A 207 3.41 24.69 2.46
C GLU A 207 3.06 23.55 1.51
N VAL A 208 3.29 23.77 0.22
CA VAL A 208 3.00 22.82 -0.85
C VAL A 208 3.83 21.53 -0.69
N THR A 209 3.20 20.43 -0.28
CA THR A 209 3.82 19.10 -0.26
C THR A 209 3.64 18.41 -1.60
N PHE A 210 4.26 18.93 -2.67
CA PHE A 210 4.36 18.23 -3.97
C PHE A 210 5.54 17.27 -4.04
N ASP A 211 6.25 17.07 -2.94
CA ASP A 211 7.24 16.00 -2.87
C ASP A 211 6.51 14.68 -2.58
N PRO A 212 6.52 13.67 -3.47
CA PRO A 212 6.02 12.34 -3.17
C PRO A 212 6.71 11.68 -1.96
N ILE A 213 7.86 12.23 -1.50
CA ILE A 213 8.56 11.87 -0.26
C ILE A 213 7.91 12.55 0.98
N LEU A 214 7.06 13.58 0.79
CA LEU A 214 6.36 14.34 1.83
C LEU A 214 4.83 14.24 1.76
N GLU A 215 4.25 13.41 0.87
CA GLU A 215 2.95 12.80 1.14
C GLU A 215 3.09 12.16 2.53
N ALA A 216 2.40 12.66 3.57
CA ALA A 216 2.78 12.49 4.99
C ALA A 216 2.79 11.05 5.57
N VAL A 217 2.82 10.04 4.69
CA VAL A 217 2.93 8.61 4.97
C VAL A 217 4.06 7.99 4.10
N ALA A 218 4.80 8.78 3.32
CA ALA A 218 5.80 8.33 2.35
C ALA A 218 6.87 7.37 2.91
N PRO A 219 7.33 7.47 4.18
CA PRO A 219 8.18 6.43 4.76
C PRO A 219 7.52 5.03 4.72
N LEU A 220 6.20 4.94 4.93
CA LEU A 220 5.43 3.70 4.79
C LEU A 220 5.53 3.12 3.37
N TYR A 221 5.35 3.97 2.36
CA TYR A 221 5.18 3.58 0.96
C TYR A 221 6.48 3.47 0.15
N SER A 222 7.58 4.03 0.65
CA SER A 222 8.87 4.06 -0.06
C SER A 222 10.07 3.58 0.76
N GLN A 223 9.96 3.42 2.09
CA GLN A 223 11.12 3.12 2.95
C GLN A 223 10.93 1.92 3.88
N TYR A 224 9.72 1.66 4.39
CA TYR A 224 9.50 0.63 5.42
C TYR A 224 9.08 -0.72 4.87
N LEU A 225 8.48 -0.77 3.68
CA LEU A 225 7.80 -1.95 3.16
C LEU A 225 8.54 -2.58 1.98
N LYS A 226 8.92 -3.86 2.10
CA LYS A 226 9.50 -4.69 1.03
C LYS A 226 8.58 -5.85 0.66
N PRO A 227 8.10 -5.93 -0.59
CA PRO A 227 7.56 -7.17 -1.14
C PRO A 227 8.66 -8.24 -1.14
N LYS A 228 8.51 -9.23 -0.27
CA LYS A 228 9.38 -10.42 -0.22
C LYS A 228 8.47 -11.63 -0.17
N TYR A 229 8.49 -12.45 -1.20
CA TYR A 229 7.80 -13.73 -1.22
C TYR A 229 8.80 -14.81 -1.59
N ILE A 230 8.91 -15.82 -0.74
CA ILE A 230 9.73 -17.00 -0.96
C ILE A 230 8.76 -18.19 -1.08
N GLU A 231 8.77 -18.83 -2.24
CA GLU A 231 7.91 -19.97 -2.50
C GLU A 231 8.21 -21.09 -1.48
N ASN A 232 7.16 -21.63 -0.86
CA ASN A 232 7.24 -22.64 0.21
C ASN A 232 7.96 -22.20 1.50
N ASP A 233 8.24 -20.92 1.69
CA ASP A 233 8.85 -20.37 2.91
C ASP A 233 8.11 -19.10 3.34
N ILE A 234 6.94 -19.32 3.94
CA ILE A 234 6.04 -18.24 4.37
C ILE A 234 6.58 -17.48 5.59
N GLU A 235 7.41 -18.12 6.41
CA GLU A 235 8.00 -17.52 7.62
C GLU A 235 9.02 -16.44 7.26
N ASN A 236 9.77 -16.62 6.17
CA ASN A 236 10.71 -15.63 5.67
C ASN A 236 10.12 -14.70 4.59
N SER A 237 8.80 -14.71 4.41
CA SER A 237 8.07 -13.87 3.46
C SER A 237 7.38 -12.69 4.15
N THR A 238 7.40 -11.52 3.52
CA THR A 238 6.54 -10.40 3.93
C THR A 238 5.09 -10.74 3.60
N ARG A 239 4.30 -10.94 4.64
CA ARG A 239 2.90 -11.36 4.56
C ARG A 239 2.02 -10.44 5.39
N PHE A 240 0.71 -10.53 5.21
CA PHE A 240 -0.22 -9.90 6.12
C PHE A 240 -1.14 -10.92 6.78
N VAL A 241 -1.56 -10.56 8.00
CA VAL A 241 -2.55 -11.26 8.82
C VAL A 241 -3.63 -10.26 9.19
N ILE A 242 -4.80 -10.76 9.59
CA ILE A 242 -5.94 -9.93 9.97
C ILE A 242 -6.43 -10.29 11.35
N SER A 243 -7.15 -9.37 11.97
CA SER A 243 -7.88 -9.57 13.21
C SER A 243 -9.33 -9.12 13.03
N GLU A 244 -10.25 -9.85 13.62
CA GLU A 244 -11.69 -9.52 13.67
C GLU A 244 -12.13 -9.08 15.08
N ASP A 245 -11.19 -8.95 16.01
CA ASP A 245 -11.42 -8.69 17.44
C ASP A 245 -10.45 -7.65 18.03
N PHE A 246 -10.21 -6.59 17.26
CA PHE A 246 -9.44 -5.41 17.64
C PHE A 246 -7.99 -5.72 18.04
N GLY A 247 -7.37 -6.66 17.32
CA GLY A 247 -5.97 -7.05 17.49
C GLY A 247 -5.74 -8.05 18.63
N ALA A 248 -6.78 -8.56 19.28
CA ALA A 248 -6.66 -9.56 20.35
C ALA A 248 -6.19 -10.92 19.82
N ASN A 249 -6.74 -11.36 18.68
CA ASN A 249 -6.32 -12.56 17.97
C ASN A 249 -5.99 -12.24 16.51
N TRP A 250 -4.98 -12.95 15.98
CA TRP A 250 -4.49 -12.80 14.62
C TRP A 250 -4.68 -14.10 13.85
N GLN A 251 -5.17 -14.00 12.62
CA GLN A 251 -5.38 -15.14 11.74
C GLN A 251 -4.82 -14.88 10.35
N ASP A 252 -4.49 -15.98 9.67
CA ASP A 252 -4.11 -15.93 8.26
C ASP A 252 -5.28 -15.43 7.40
N VAL A 253 -4.93 -14.78 6.31
CA VAL A 253 -5.90 -14.15 5.42
C VAL A 253 -6.71 -15.23 4.70
N PRO A 254 -8.05 -15.18 4.75
CA PRO A 254 -8.86 -16.13 4.01
C PRO A 254 -8.75 -15.92 2.50
N ILE A 255 -9.03 -16.98 1.74
CA ILE A 255 -9.15 -16.89 0.29
C ILE A 255 -10.40 -16.09 -0.06
N ILE A 256 -10.22 -14.92 -0.66
CA ILE A 256 -11.31 -14.08 -1.16
C ILE A 256 -11.04 -13.76 -2.62
N MET A 257 -11.98 -14.17 -3.47
CA MET A 257 -11.96 -13.95 -4.92
C MET A 257 -12.88 -12.79 -5.30
N GLY A 258 -12.47 -12.02 -6.32
CA GLY A 258 -13.32 -11.05 -6.97
C GLY A 258 -13.68 -9.82 -6.15
N LEU A 259 -14.74 -9.15 -6.62
CA LEU A 259 -15.31 -7.94 -6.05
C LEU A 259 -16.29 -8.33 -4.94
N THR A 260 -16.10 -7.84 -3.72
CA THR A 260 -17.06 -7.99 -2.61
C THR A 260 -17.49 -6.63 -2.09
N GLY A 261 -18.76 -6.52 -1.66
CA GLY A 261 -19.35 -5.28 -1.17
C GLY A 261 -19.59 -4.25 -2.27
N PHE A 262 -20.51 -4.51 -3.21
CA PHE A 262 -20.93 -3.52 -4.22
C PHE A 262 -22.44 -3.43 -4.25
N ASP A 263 -22.98 -2.22 -4.37
CA ASP A 263 -24.42 -2.01 -4.47
C ASP A 263 -24.94 -2.61 -5.79
N GLY A 264 -25.93 -3.50 -5.71
CA GLY A 264 -26.48 -4.24 -6.86
C GLY A 264 -25.78 -5.58 -7.21
N HIS A 265 -24.79 -6.03 -6.43
CA HIS A 265 -24.30 -7.42 -6.44
C HIS A 265 -24.67 -8.15 -5.15
N ALA A 266 -24.74 -9.49 -5.19
CA ALA A 266 -25.37 -10.36 -4.19
C ALA A 266 -24.70 -10.42 -2.80
N SER A 267 -23.92 -9.41 -2.44
CA SER A 267 -23.39 -9.21 -1.10
C SER A 267 -23.24 -7.72 -0.86
N SER A 268 -24.13 -7.14 -0.06
CA SER A 268 -24.00 -5.74 0.38
C SER A 268 -22.64 -5.51 1.06
N PHE A 269 -22.20 -4.25 1.25
CA PHE A 269 -20.92 -3.95 1.93
C PHE A 269 -20.77 -4.66 3.28
N GLU A 270 -21.87 -4.87 3.98
CA GLU A 270 -21.93 -5.52 5.29
C GLU A 270 -21.72 -7.04 5.21
N GLU A 271 -21.89 -7.65 4.03
CA GLU A 271 -21.78 -9.09 3.80
C GLU A 271 -20.38 -9.53 3.35
N SER A 272 -19.47 -8.59 3.05
CA SER A 272 -18.09 -8.96 2.74
C SER A 272 -17.38 -9.48 4.00
N PRO A 273 -16.60 -10.57 3.92
CA PRO A 273 -15.77 -11.02 5.02
C PRO A 273 -14.80 -9.93 5.52
N VAL A 274 -14.37 -9.03 4.63
CA VAL A 274 -13.47 -7.91 4.95
C VAL A 274 -14.16 -6.86 5.83
N ALA A 275 -15.49 -6.77 5.80
CA ALA A 275 -16.22 -5.81 6.61
C ALA A 275 -15.99 -6.03 8.12
N ASN A 276 -15.71 -7.27 8.56
CA ASN A 276 -15.45 -7.57 9.96
C ASN A 276 -13.97 -7.43 10.35
N TRP A 277 -13.07 -7.15 9.39
CA TRP A 277 -11.66 -6.96 9.70
C TRP A 277 -11.48 -5.67 10.49
N THR A 278 -11.12 -5.84 11.76
CA THR A 278 -10.81 -4.77 12.71
C THR A 278 -9.38 -4.29 12.56
N ASN A 279 -8.41 -5.19 12.35
CA ASN A 279 -7.03 -4.82 12.12
C ASN A 279 -6.44 -5.59 10.93
N ILE A 280 -5.49 -4.96 10.24
CA ILE A 280 -4.66 -5.57 9.20
C ILE A 280 -3.21 -5.37 9.64
N LYS A 281 -2.41 -6.43 9.71
CA LYS A 281 -1.01 -6.36 10.11
C LYS A 281 -0.12 -6.96 9.05
N ILE A 282 0.81 -6.17 8.53
CA ILE A 282 1.85 -6.59 7.60
C ILE A 282 3.08 -6.95 8.43
N LEU A 283 3.50 -8.21 8.35
CA LEU A 283 4.71 -8.73 8.98
C LEU A 283 5.88 -8.53 8.01
N LEU A 284 6.93 -7.84 8.46
CA LEU A 284 8.01 -7.34 7.62
C LEU A 284 9.20 -8.29 7.64
N GLU A 285 9.56 -8.80 6.46
CA GLU A 285 10.74 -9.62 6.25
C GLU A 285 11.62 -8.98 5.19
N TYR A 286 12.86 -8.63 5.56
CA TYR A 286 13.80 -7.92 4.69
C TYR A 286 14.74 -8.84 3.93
#